data_AF-A0AAN8JK45-F1
#
_entry.id   AF-A0AAN8JK45-F1
#
_cell.length_a   1.000
_cell.length_b   1.000
_cell.length_c   1.000
_cell.angle_alpha   90.00
_cell.angle_beta   90.00
_cell.angle_gamma   90.00
#
_symmetry.space_group_name_H-M   'P 1'
#
loop_
_entity.id
_entity.type
_entity.pdbx_description
1 polymer ?
#
loop_
_entity_poly.entity_id
_entity_poly.type
_entity_poly.pdbx_seq_one_letter_code
_entity_poly.pdbx_strand_id
1 'polypeptide(L)'
;MSSLGEKKLWNVKSLQSFCKKKGMKIKGSKEELIARVFITMEQDLPDVMDTEQQMKEKAVIYQNLLCTPSSGKQPDPYHLTTGWVGEKVGTGYWPPTMYGDICGYFHSLNGHINKGNYII
;
A
#
# COMPACT_ATOMS: atom_id res chain seq x y z
N MET A 1 -3.18 -7.52 34.01
CA MET A 1 -4.10 -6.58 33.33
C MET A 1 -4.41 -5.45 34.31
N SER A 2 -4.06 -4.20 33.99
CA SER A 2 -4.39 -3.06 34.86
C SER A 2 -5.91 -2.91 34.95
N SER A 3 -6.44 -2.81 36.16
CA SER A 3 -7.88 -2.77 36.40
C SER A 3 -8.46 -1.41 35.99
N LEU A 4 -9.70 -1.40 35.46
CA LEU A 4 -10.44 -0.18 35.13
C LEU A 4 -10.52 0.79 36.32
N GLY A 5 -10.57 0.25 37.55
CA GLY A 5 -10.56 1.04 38.78
C GLY A 5 -9.30 1.91 38.94
N GLU A 6 -8.14 1.39 38.54
CA GLU A 6 -6.86 2.12 38.63
C GLU A 6 -6.81 3.29 37.64
N LYS A 7 -7.40 3.12 36.45
CA LYS A 7 -7.39 4.15 35.40
C LYS A 7 -8.41 5.26 35.64
N LYS A 8 -9.48 4.99 36.37
CA LYS A 8 -10.43 6.03 36.80
C LYS A 8 -9.78 7.07 37.73
N LEU A 9 -8.76 6.65 38.47
CA LEU A 9 -7.96 7.49 39.37
C LEU A 9 -6.91 8.32 38.63
N TRP A 10 -6.67 8.07 37.33
CA TRP A 10 -5.70 8.84 36.55
C TRP A 10 -6.12 10.31 36.42
N ASN A 11 -5.10 11.17 36.38
CA ASN A 11 -5.30 12.58 36.06
C ASN A 11 -5.65 12.74 34.57
N VAL A 12 -6.24 13.89 34.21
CA VAL A 12 -6.70 14.17 32.84
C VAL A 12 -5.53 14.11 31.83
N LYS A 13 -4.34 14.56 32.22
CA LYS A 13 -3.15 14.53 31.35
C LYS A 13 -2.75 13.10 30.99
N SER A 14 -2.75 12.18 31.96
CA SER A 14 -2.43 10.77 31.74
C SER A 14 -3.47 10.08 30.85
N LEU A 15 -4.75 10.39 31.04
CA LEU A 15 -5.83 9.89 30.16
C LEU A 15 -5.65 10.41 28.73
N GLN A 16 -5.33 11.69 28.56
CA GLN A 16 -5.04 12.27 27.25
C GLN A 16 -3.81 11.64 26.59
N SER A 17 -2.73 11.40 27.34
CA SER A 17 -1.53 10.72 26.84
C SER A 17 -1.83 9.31 26.36
N PHE A 18 -2.65 8.56 27.10
CA PHE A 18 -3.08 7.22 26.71
C PHE A 18 -3.93 7.26 25.42
N CYS A 19 -4.93 8.14 25.37
CA CYS A 19 -5.74 8.36 24.17
C CYS A 19 -4.87 8.76 22.97
N LYS A 20 -3.90 9.65 23.16
CA LYS A 20 -2.97 10.08 22.10
C LYS A 20 -2.12 8.93 21.58
N LYS A 21 -1.56 8.10 22.48
CA LYS A 21 -0.76 6.92 22.11
C LYS A 21 -1.56 5.95 21.25
N LYS A 22 -2.86 5.86 21.51
CA LYS A 22 -3.82 4.99 20.81
C LYS A 22 -4.52 5.67 19.63
N GLY A 23 -4.10 6.88 19.24
CA GLY A 23 -4.66 7.59 18.09
C GLY A 23 -6.05 8.18 18.28
N MET A 24 -6.56 8.21 19.52
CA MET A 24 -7.88 8.71 19.82
C MET A 24 -7.90 10.22 20.12
N LYS A 25 -9.09 10.81 19.98
CA LYS A 25 -9.33 12.22 20.31
C LYS A 25 -9.05 12.50 21.80
N ILE A 26 -8.25 13.54 22.06
CA ILE A 26 -7.81 13.96 23.42
C ILE A 26 -8.68 15.05 24.07
N LYS A 27 -9.64 15.62 23.32
CA LYS A 27 -10.55 16.65 23.83
C LYS A 27 -11.81 16.00 24.42
N GLY A 28 -12.30 16.58 25.52
CA GLY A 28 -13.52 16.15 26.20
C GLY A 28 -13.47 16.33 27.72
N SER A 29 -14.56 15.96 28.40
CA SER A 29 -14.61 15.84 29.86
C SER A 29 -13.77 14.65 30.36
N LYS A 30 -13.54 14.57 31.68
CA LYS A 30 -12.79 13.45 32.26
C LYS A 30 -13.51 12.12 32.03
N GLU A 31 -14.83 12.13 32.14
CA GLU A 31 -15.71 10.98 31.93
C GLU A 31 -15.62 10.47 30.49
N GLU A 32 -15.64 11.38 29.52
CA GLU A 32 -15.48 11.03 28.10
C GLU A 32 -14.11 10.40 27.81
N LEU A 33 -13.05 10.91 28.43
CA LEU A 33 -11.71 10.35 28.29
C LEU A 33 -11.62 8.94 28.92
N ILE A 34 -12.22 8.73 30.08
CA ILE A 34 -12.28 7.41 30.72
C ILE A 34 -13.05 6.41 29.86
N ALA A 35 -14.19 6.80 29.30
CA ALA A 35 -14.98 5.94 28.42
C ALA A 35 -14.17 5.50 27.18
N ARG A 36 -13.41 6.41 26.57
CA ARG A 36 -12.51 6.09 25.46
C ARG A 36 -11.39 5.13 25.86
N VAL A 37 -10.77 5.36 27.03
CA VAL A 37 -9.74 4.45 27.56
C VAL A 37 -10.31 3.05 27.78
N PHE A 38 -11.53 2.94 28.30
CA PHE A 38 -12.21 1.67 28.49
C PHE A 38 -12.44 0.94 27.17
N ILE A 39 -13.05 1.61 26.18
CA ILE A 39 -13.28 1.04 24.83
C ILE A 39 -11.97 0.55 24.21
N THR A 40 -10.90 1.33 24.33
CA THR A 40 -9.59 0.95 23.78
C THR A 40 -9.02 -0.30 24.44
N MET A 41 -9.24 -0.46 25.75
CA MET A 41 -8.77 -1.63 26.48
C MET A 41 -9.59 -2.87 26.13
N GLU A 42 -10.90 -2.74 25.92
CA GLU A 42 -11.74 -3.86 25.45
C GLU A 42 -11.40 -4.29 24.03
N GLN A 43 -11.10 -3.33 23.15
CA GLN A 43 -10.80 -3.57 21.74
C GLN A 43 -9.32 -3.87 21.45
N ASP A 44 -8.46 -3.86 22.48
CA ASP A 44 -7.00 -4.03 22.38
C ASP A 44 -6.36 -3.28 21.20
N LEU A 45 -6.72 -2.00 21.04
CA LEU A 45 -6.26 -1.22 19.89
C LEU A 45 -4.74 -1.07 19.92
N PRO A 46 -4.03 -1.24 18.79
CA PRO A 46 -2.60 -1.04 18.73
C PRO A 46 -2.21 0.41 19.03
N ASP A 47 -0.99 0.62 19.51
CA ASP A 47 -0.43 1.96 19.64
C ASP A 47 -0.19 2.55 18.24
N VAL A 48 -0.51 3.82 18.06
CA VAL A 48 -0.15 4.55 16.85
C VAL A 48 1.36 4.68 16.84
N MET A 49 2.00 4.04 15.87
CA MET A 49 3.43 4.18 15.64
C MET A 49 3.77 5.64 15.34
N ASP A 50 4.97 6.03 15.71
CA ASP A 50 5.46 7.36 15.36
C ASP A 50 5.52 7.55 13.83
N THR A 51 5.34 8.79 13.37
CA THR A 51 5.23 9.10 11.94
C THR A 51 6.50 8.69 11.19
N GLU A 52 7.67 8.88 11.82
CA GLU A 52 8.95 8.47 11.23
C GLU A 52 9.07 6.95 11.12
N GLN A 53 8.60 6.22 12.14
CA GLN A 53 8.58 4.75 12.13
C GLN A 53 7.63 4.22 11.06
N GLN A 54 6.46 4.83 10.91
CA GLN A 54 5.53 4.49 9.82
C GLN A 54 6.15 4.71 8.44
N MET A 55 6.88 5.81 8.25
CA MET A 55 7.55 6.08 6.97
C MET A 55 8.63 5.05 6.67
N LYS A 56 9.45 4.68 7.67
CA LYS A 56 10.48 3.65 7.53
C LYS A 56 9.87 2.29 7.18
N GLU A 57 8.80 1.90 7.88
CA GLU A 57 8.11 0.64 7.61
C GLU A 57 7.52 0.62 6.20
N LYS A 58 6.84 1.70 5.80
CA LYS A 58 6.31 1.85 4.44
C LYS A 58 7.41 1.79 3.37
N ALA A 59 8.57 2.38 3.61
CA ALA A 59 9.71 2.32 2.69
C ALA A 59 10.24 0.89 2.53
N VAL A 60 10.32 0.13 3.63
CA VAL A 60 10.72 -1.29 3.59
C VAL A 60 9.68 -2.13 2.85
N ILE A 61 8.39 -1.96 3.16
CA ILE A 61 7.30 -2.67 2.47
C ILE A 61 7.34 -2.37 0.98
N TYR A 62 7.46 -1.09 0.61
CA TYR A 62 7.58 -0.68 -0.79
C TYR A 62 8.75 -1.35 -1.49
N GLN A 63 9.92 -1.36 -0.85
CA GLN A 63 11.11 -1.99 -1.41
C GLN A 63 10.94 -3.50 -1.62
N ASN A 64 10.17 -4.17 -0.75
CA ASN A 64 9.84 -5.58 -0.88
C ASN A 64 8.83 -5.84 -2.01
N LEU A 65 7.87 -4.95 -2.24
CA LEU A 65 6.91 -5.06 -3.35
C LEU A 65 7.58 -5.01 -4.72
N LEU A 66 8.73 -4.34 -4.83
CA LEU A 66 9.52 -4.31 -6.07
C LEU A 66 10.22 -5.64 -6.36
N CYS A 67 10.24 -6.60 -5.43
CA CYS A 67 10.86 -7.90 -5.63
C CYS A 67 9.79 -8.93 -6.03
N THR A 68 9.88 -9.45 -7.26
CA THR A 68 9.01 -10.55 -7.71
C THR A 68 9.75 -11.89 -7.69
N PRO A 69 9.09 -13.01 -7.31
CA PRO A 69 9.75 -14.32 -7.25
C PRO A 69 10.31 -14.80 -8.59
N SER A 70 9.67 -14.40 -9.69
CA SER A 70 9.97 -14.88 -11.05
C SER A 70 10.99 -14.04 -11.81
N SER A 71 11.08 -12.74 -11.51
CA SER A 71 11.74 -11.74 -12.35
C SER A 71 12.75 -10.87 -11.59
N GLY A 72 12.98 -11.16 -10.30
CA GLY A 72 13.95 -10.44 -9.47
C GLY A 72 13.46 -9.06 -9.02
N LYS A 73 14.41 -8.13 -8.77
CA LYS A 73 14.11 -6.76 -8.37
C LYS A 73 13.69 -5.93 -9.59
N GLN A 74 12.44 -5.50 -9.61
CA GLN A 74 11.90 -4.61 -10.62
C GLN A 74 12.47 -3.19 -10.44
N PRO A 75 12.64 -2.44 -11.55
CA PRO A 75 13.08 -1.07 -11.47
C PRO A 75 11.99 -0.21 -10.82
N ASP A 76 12.40 0.72 -9.97
CA ASP A 76 11.47 1.56 -9.22
C ASP A 76 10.80 2.57 -10.17
N PRO A 77 9.46 2.53 -10.33
CA PRO A 77 8.75 3.41 -11.26
C PRO A 77 8.98 4.91 -11.03
N TYR A 78 9.27 5.33 -9.79
CA TYR A 78 9.53 6.74 -9.47
C TYR A 78 10.96 7.18 -9.77
N HIS A 79 11.87 6.24 -10.04
CA HIS A 79 13.28 6.49 -10.34
C HIS A 79 13.67 6.04 -11.75
N LEU A 80 12.70 5.72 -12.60
CA LEU A 80 12.93 5.37 -13.99
C LEU A 80 13.37 6.61 -14.77
N THR A 81 14.67 6.71 -15.04
CA THR A 81 15.27 7.82 -15.82
C THR A 81 15.25 7.56 -17.32
N THR A 82 15.04 6.32 -17.76
CA THR A 82 15.13 5.89 -19.17
C THR A 82 14.01 4.89 -19.51
N GLY A 83 13.65 4.80 -20.79
CA GLY A 83 12.70 3.80 -21.31
C GLY A 83 11.22 4.19 -21.25
N TRP A 84 10.86 5.28 -20.58
CA TRP A 84 9.50 5.83 -20.69
C TRP A 84 9.32 6.52 -22.03
N VAL A 85 8.40 5.99 -22.82
CA VAL A 85 7.95 6.63 -24.06
C VAL A 85 6.67 7.39 -23.74
N GLY A 86 6.68 8.70 -23.96
CA GLY A 86 5.49 9.53 -23.78
C GLY A 86 4.34 9.08 -24.68
N GLU A 87 3.11 9.30 -24.24
CA GLU A 87 1.88 8.78 -24.86
C GLU A 87 1.84 8.97 -26.39
N LYS A 88 2.18 10.15 -26.90
CA LYS A 88 2.17 10.46 -28.34
C LYS A 88 2.97 9.49 -29.20
N VAL A 89 4.09 8.98 -28.67
CA VAL A 89 4.95 8.02 -29.36
C VAL A 89 4.59 6.59 -28.91
N GLY A 90 4.20 6.43 -27.64
CA GLY A 90 3.84 5.16 -27.03
C GLY A 90 2.59 4.52 -27.63
N THR A 91 1.60 5.31 -28.04
CA THR A 91 0.34 4.81 -28.62
C THR A 91 0.54 3.98 -29.88
N GLY A 92 1.62 4.20 -30.63
CA GLY A 92 1.96 3.38 -31.80
C GLY A 92 2.40 1.95 -31.46
N TYR A 93 2.81 1.70 -30.21
CA TYR A 93 3.20 0.38 -29.71
C TYR A 93 2.07 -0.34 -28.98
N TRP A 94 0.91 0.30 -28.82
CA TRP A 94 -0.20 -0.29 -28.10
C TRP A 94 -0.84 -1.38 -28.96
N PRO A 95 -1.28 -2.48 -28.35
CA PRO A 95 -2.07 -3.46 -29.08
C PRO A 95 -3.36 -2.81 -29.56
N PRO A 96 -3.91 -3.26 -30.70
CA PRO A 96 -5.21 -2.79 -31.15
C PRO A 96 -6.28 -3.01 -30.08
N THR A 97 -7.28 -2.14 -30.02
CA THR A 97 -8.35 -2.19 -29.00
C THR A 97 -9.66 -2.76 -29.54
N MET A 98 -9.80 -2.84 -30.87
CA MET A 98 -10.97 -3.41 -31.53
C MET A 98 -10.82 -4.92 -31.70
N TYR A 99 -11.90 -5.67 -31.47
CA TYR A 99 -11.87 -7.14 -31.45
C TYR A 99 -11.28 -7.75 -32.72
N GLY A 100 -11.68 -7.25 -33.90
CA GLY A 100 -11.15 -7.74 -35.18
C GLY A 100 -9.64 -7.52 -35.33
N ASP A 101 -9.17 -6.35 -34.94
CA ASP A 101 -7.74 -5.99 -35.02
C ASP A 101 -6.91 -6.73 -33.97
N ILE A 102 -7.49 -6.99 -32.78
CA ILE A 102 -6.89 -7.82 -31.73
C ILE A 102 -6.66 -9.24 -32.25
N CYS A 103 -7.68 -9.84 -32.88
CA CYS A 103 -7.56 -11.16 -33.48
C CYS A 103 -6.46 -11.17 -34.56
N GLY A 104 -6.45 -10.20 -35.46
CA GLY A 104 -5.40 -10.08 -36.49
C GLY A 104 -4.00 -9.93 -35.91
N TYR A 105 -3.85 -9.12 -34.85
CA TYR A 105 -2.58 -8.90 -34.15
C TYR A 105 -2.04 -10.17 -33.49
N PHE A 106 -2.88 -10.96 -32.80
CA PHE A 106 -2.43 -12.23 -32.23
C PHE A 106 -2.03 -13.26 -33.29
N HIS A 107 -2.69 -13.28 -34.45
CA HIS A 107 -2.29 -14.13 -35.57
C HIS A 107 -0.95 -13.69 -36.18
N SER A 108 -0.70 -12.37 -36.27
CA SER A 108 0.57 -11.86 -36.80
C SER A 108 1.76 -12.14 -35.87
N LEU A 109 1.55 -12.04 -34.55
CA LEU A 109 2.55 -12.45 -33.54
C LEU A 109 2.90 -13.94 -33.63
N ASN A 110 1.90 -14.80 -33.81
CA ASN A 110 2.12 -16.25 -34.00
C ASN A 110 2.75 -16.60 -35.37
N GLY A 111 2.56 -15.75 -36.38
CA GLY A 111 3.21 -15.89 -37.69
C GLY A 111 4.72 -15.64 -37.68
N HIS A 112 5.23 -14.89 -36.70
CA HIS A 112 6.68 -14.71 -36.50
C HIS A 112 7.35 -15.94 -35.85
N ILE A 113 6.59 -16.83 -35.23
CA ILE A 113 7.07 -18.11 -34.68
C ILE A 113 7.15 -19.20 -35.77
N ASN A 114 6.37 -19.06 -36.85
CA ASN A 114 6.25 -20.05 -37.93
C ASN A 114 6.96 -19.66 -39.25
N LYS A 115 8.01 -18.83 -39.20
CA LYS A 115 8.93 -18.66 -40.36
C LYS A 115 9.96 -19.79 -40.47
N GLY A 116 9.56 -21.00 -40.10
CA GLY A 116 10.28 -22.24 -40.39
C GLY A 116 9.43 -23.08 -41.35
N ASN A 117 9.77 -23.00 -42.64
CA ASN A 117 9.41 -23.93 -43.72
C ASN A 117 7.94 -24.36 -43.88
N TYR A 118 7.30 -23.78 -44.89
CA TYR A 118 6.46 -24.58 -45.79
C TYR A 118 6.89 -24.27 -47.23
N ILE A 119 7.69 -25.19 -47.80
CA ILE A 119 7.77 -25.39 -49.25
C ILE A 119 6.68 -26.43 -49.56
N ILE A 120 5.92 -26.13 -50.63
CA ILE A 120 4.87 -26.91 -51.30
C ILE A 120 4.97 -28.42 -51.08
#